data_AF-A0A7S4E9G6-F1
#
_entry.id   AF-A0A7S4E9G6-F1
#
_cell.length_a   1.000
_cell.length_b   1.000
_cell.length_c   1.000
_cell.angle_alpha   90.00
_cell.angle_beta   90.00
_cell.angle_gamma   90.00
#
_symmetry.space_group_name_H-M   'P 1'
#
loop_
_entity.id
_entity.type
_entity.pdbx_description
1 polymer ?
#
loop_
_entity_poly.entity_id
_entity_poly.type
_entity_poly.pdbx_seq_one_letter_code
_entity_poly.pdbx_strand_id
1 'polypeptide(L)'
;MLLSLITINALAVSALAPSRNRLPVQQRRVQSSGISMRYGRKQLKIRQRVKSDLQKVVTIDDLAEVISSPEFYLANRRMSGRLMTKIQKKAASLGYQIGLMSEEEEEMFDELSEEEFAEELRAAERGDVSAAAVEVSEPAPAPAPAPAPAPAPAPPAEPLPIAADVDTRVIQAMKARDKDLTSTLRLIKTALTNAAKESGVEAVSDAEAVKVLRKMSKMRQESIEMFEKGGEPERAAAEKAELDVIAQWLPALASEDTVRGWIQSLIDAGNTNPGKLMGMLMKDHKDELDGKLARELCNEMCG
;
A
#
# COMPACT_ATOMS: atom_id res chain seq x y z
N MET A 1 -7.21 -18.64 -70.96
CA MET A 1 -6.69 -18.68 -69.57
C MET A 1 -6.65 -17.31 -68.87
N LEU A 2 -7.38 -16.29 -69.34
CA LEU A 2 -7.48 -14.98 -68.66
C LEU A 2 -8.89 -14.70 -68.08
N LEU A 3 -9.88 -15.53 -68.40
CA LEU A 3 -11.26 -15.40 -67.91
C LEU A 3 -11.55 -16.20 -66.62
N SER A 4 -10.61 -17.04 -66.15
CA SER A 4 -10.74 -17.78 -64.89
C SER A 4 -10.14 -17.04 -63.68
N LEU A 5 -9.40 -15.95 -63.91
CA LEU A 5 -8.79 -15.13 -62.84
C LEU A 5 -9.66 -13.94 -62.43
N ILE A 6 -10.59 -13.50 -63.28
CA ILE A 6 -11.50 -12.38 -62.98
C ILE A 6 -12.66 -12.84 -62.08
N THR A 7 -13.10 -14.09 -62.20
CA THR A 7 -14.14 -14.68 -61.33
C THR A 7 -13.65 -14.96 -59.91
N ILE A 8 -12.35 -15.14 -59.69
CA ILE A 8 -11.79 -15.37 -58.35
C ILE A 8 -11.70 -14.05 -57.56
N ASN A 9 -11.39 -12.93 -58.22
CA ASN A 9 -11.32 -11.63 -57.54
C ASN A 9 -12.70 -11.00 -57.25
N ALA A 10 -13.74 -11.32 -58.03
CA ALA A 10 -15.10 -10.84 -57.73
C ALA A 10 -15.72 -11.53 -56.49
N LEU A 11 -15.31 -12.77 -56.19
CA LEU A 11 -15.71 -13.49 -54.98
C LEU A 11 -14.91 -13.05 -53.73
N ALA A 12 -13.71 -12.49 -53.90
CA ALA A 12 -12.90 -11.99 -52.80
C ALA A 12 -13.34 -10.61 -52.28
N VAL A 13 -13.93 -9.76 -53.14
CA VAL A 13 -14.32 -8.39 -52.76
C VAL A 13 -15.70 -8.33 -52.08
N SER A 14 -16.55 -9.34 -52.23
CA SER A 14 -17.85 -9.42 -51.53
C SER A 14 -17.74 -10.04 -50.12
N ALA A 15 -16.57 -10.59 -49.75
CA ALA A 15 -16.34 -11.21 -48.45
C ALA A 15 -15.81 -10.25 -47.37
N LEU A 16 -15.56 -8.97 -47.71
CA LEU A 16 -14.87 -8.01 -46.83
C LEU A 16 -15.64 -6.70 -46.58
N ALA A 17 -16.97 -6.73 -46.61
CA ALA A 17 -17.79 -5.59 -46.20
C ALA A 17 -18.73 -5.98 -45.04
N PRO A 18 -18.31 -5.84 -43.78
CA PRO A 18 -19.27 -5.75 -42.69
C PRO A 18 -19.99 -4.41 -42.76
N SER A 19 -21.30 -4.50 -42.90
CA SER A 19 -22.30 -3.44 -42.83
C SER A 19 -22.01 -2.37 -41.77
N ARG A 20 -21.90 -1.11 -42.22
CA ARG A 20 -22.17 0.07 -41.37
C ARG A 20 -23.63 0.00 -40.93
N ASN A 21 -23.87 0.17 -39.62
CA ASN A 21 -25.18 0.17 -38.95
C ASN A 21 -25.92 -1.18 -38.85
N ARG A 22 -25.55 -1.95 -37.82
CA ARG A 22 -26.48 -2.54 -36.83
C ARG A 22 -25.60 -3.03 -35.67
N LEU A 23 -25.45 -2.21 -34.64
CA LEU A 23 -24.99 -2.76 -33.35
C LEU A 23 -26.07 -3.76 -32.91
N PRO A 24 -25.73 -5.05 -32.73
CA PRO A 24 -26.67 -5.96 -32.12
C PRO A 24 -26.95 -5.44 -30.70
N VAL A 25 -28.23 -5.36 -30.35
CA VAL A 25 -28.73 -5.26 -28.97
C VAL A 25 -27.80 -6.10 -28.09
N GLN A 26 -27.22 -5.48 -27.06
CA GLN A 26 -26.40 -6.09 -26.01
C GLN A 26 -26.76 -7.57 -25.84
N GLN A 27 -26.08 -8.44 -26.59
CA GLN A 27 -26.18 -9.86 -26.37
C GLN A 27 -25.59 -10.03 -24.99
N ARG A 28 -26.44 -10.45 -24.03
CA ARG A 28 -26.04 -10.82 -22.68
C ARG A 28 -24.65 -11.40 -22.76
N ARG A 29 -23.69 -10.73 -22.13
CA ARG A 29 -22.31 -11.20 -21.97
C ARG A 29 -22.40 -12.68 -21.60
N VAL A 30 -22.16 -13.57 -22.56
CA VAL A 30 -22.08 -14.99 -22.31
C VAL A 30 -20.97 -15.08 -21.29
N GLN A 31 -21.31 -15.55 -20.09
CA GLN A 31 -20.32 -15.80 -19.05
C GLN A 31 -19.20 -16.57 -19.73
N SER A 32 -18.03 -15.96 -19.86
CA SER A 32 -16.83 -16.69 -20.23
C SER A 32 -16.80 -17.87 -19.29
N SER A 33 -16.93 -19.07 -19.85
CA SER A 33 -16.72 -20.33 -19.15
C SER A 33 -15.24 -20.37 -18.81
N GLY A 34 -14.84 -19.52 -17.86
CA GLY A 34 -13.60 -19.68 -17.15
C GLY A 34 -13.60 -21.12 -16.70
N ILE A 35 -12.52 -21.82 -16.99
CA ILE A 35 -12.26 -23.16 -16.50
C ILE A 35 -12.22 -23.01 -14.97
N SER A 36 -13.40 -23.07 -14.35
CA SER A 36 -13.56 -23.25 -12.93
C SER A 36 -13.01 -24.64 -12.71
N MET A 37 -11.75 -24.74 -12.29
CA MET A 37 -11.20 -25.97 -11.74
C MET A 37 -12.18 -26.45 -10.67
N ARG A 38 -13.06 -27.38 -11.03
CA ARG A 38 -13.96 -28.01 -10.07
C ARG A 38 -13.04 -28.77 -9.15
N TYR A 39 -12.96 -28.35 -7.88
CA TYR A 39 -12.34 -29.14 -6.84
C TYR A 39 -12.86 -30.58 -6.97
N GLY A 40 -11.97 -31.55 -7.17
CA GLY A 40 -12.37 -32.95 -7.26
C GLY A 40 -13.17 -33.33 -6.01
N ARG A 41 -14.19 -34.21 -6.13
CA ARG A 41 -15.04 -34.61 -4.99
C ARG A 41 -14.23 -35.06 -3.76
N LYS A 42 -13.06 -35.68 -3.97
CA LYS A 42 -12.12 -36.06 -2.91
C LYS A 42 -11.58 -34.85 -2.14
N GLN A 43 -11.18 -33.79 -2.85
CA GLN A 43 -10.66 -32.54 -2.27
C GLN A 43 -11.74 -31.78 -1.49
N LEU A 44 -12.98 -31.78 -1.98
CA LEU A 44 -14.10 -31.16 -1.25
C LEU A 44 -14.37 -31.88 0.08
N LYS A 45 -14.29 -33.21 0.09
CA LYS A 45 -14.47 -34.04 1.30
C LYS A 45 -13.34 -33.81 2.31
N ILE A 46 -12.08 -33.79 1.86
CA ILE A 46 -10.92 -33.47 2.71
C ILE A 46 -11.12 -32.10 3.37
N ARG A 47 -11.55 -31.10 2.60
CA ARG A 47 -11.83 -29.76 3.14
C ARG A 47 -12.96 -29.73 4.16
N GLN A 48 -14.05 -30.44 3.87
CA GLN A 48 -15.18 -30.52 4.80
C GLN A 48 -14.76 -31.18 6.12
N ARG A 49 -13.89 -32.20 6.05
CA ARG A 49 -13.32 -32.89 7.20
C ARG A 49 -12.43 -31.95 8.03
N VAL A 50 -11.40 -31.36 7.43
CA VAL A 50 -10.53 -30.37 8.11
C VAL A 50 -11.32 -29.20 8.71
N LYS A 51 -12.36 -28.71 8.01
CA LYS A 51 -13.23 -27.64 8.55
C LYS A 51 -14.02 -28.12 9.77
N SER A 52 -14.54 -29.34 9.74
CA SER A 52 -15.27 -29.96 10.85
C SER A 52 -14.34 -30.13 12.05
N ASP A 53 -13.10 -30.56 11.82
CA ASP A 53 -12.14 -30.79 12.88
C ASP A 53 -11.70 -29.47 13.53
N LEU A 54 -11.44 -28.42 12.74
CA LEU A 54 -11.22 -27.06 13.24
C LEU A 54 -12.38 -26.49 14.08
N GLN A 55 -13.62 -26.93 13.83
CA GLN A 55 -14.77 -26.50 14.64
C GLN A 55 -14.80 -27.16 16.01
N LYS A 56 -14.25 -28.37 16.13
CA LYS A 56 -14.20 -29.15 17.36
C LYS A 56 -13.02 -28.80 18.27
N VAL A 57 -12.02 -28.10 17.75
CA VAL A 57 -10.87 -27.61 18.52
C VAL A 57 -11.35 -26.78 19.71
N VAL A 58 -10.95 -27.18 20.91
CA VAL A 58 -11.21 -26.44 22.17
C VAL A 58 -9.91 -25.96 22.79
N THR A 59 -8.82 -26.73 22.65
CA THR A 59 -7.49 -26.40 23.17
C THR A 59 -6.50 -26.09 22.05
N ILE A 60 -5.32 -25.56 22.39
CA ILE A 60 -4.26 -25.33 21.42
C ILE A 60 -3.63 -26.64 20.93
N ASP A 61 -3.57 -27.66 21.79
CA ASP A 61 -3.04 -28.97 21.42
C ASP A 61 -3.92 -29.65 20.37
N ASP A 62 -5.25 -29.55 20.51
CA ASP A 62 -6.19 -30.01 19.47
C ASP A 62 -5.95 -29.29 18.13
N LEU A 63 -5.60 -28.00 18.17
CA LEU A 63 -5.30 -27.22 16.98
C LEU A 63 -4.00 -27.69 16.33
N ALA A 64 -2.97 -27.96 17.13
CA ALA A 64 -1.70 -28.49 16.68
C ALA A 64 -1.85 -29.87 16.04
N GLU A 65 -2.69 -30.76 16.60
CA GLU A 65 -3.02 -32.05 15.99
C GLU A 65 -3.67 -31.90 14.61
N VAL A 66 -4.60 -30.94 14.46
CA VAL A 66 -5.25 -30.67 13.18
C VAL A 66 -4.26 -30.14 12.15
N ILE A 67 -3.36 -29.25 12.54
CA ILE A 67 -2.32 -28.69 11.66
C ILE A 67 -1.33 -29.77 11.22
N SER A 68 -0.96 -30.67 12.13
CA SER A 68 -0.04 -31.78 11.86
C SER A 68 -0.67 -32.93 11.08
N SER A 69 -1.99 -32.90 10.84
CA SER A 69 -2.69 -33.98 10.14
C SER A 69 -2.30 -34.08 8.66
N PRO A 70 -2.15 -35.30 8.09
CA PRO A 70 -1.87 -35.48 6.67
C PRO A 70 -2.92 -34.84 5.74
N GLU A 71 -4.16 -34.77 6.22
CA GLU A 71 -5.29 -34.18 5.49
C GLU A 71 -5.17 -32.65 5.37
N PHE A 72 -4.61 -32.00 6.39
CA PHE A 72 -4.33 -30.57 6.37
C PHE A 72 -3.24 -30.24 5.35
N TYR A 73 -2.12 -30.97 5.35
CA TYR A 73 -1.07 -30.82 4.35
C TYR A 73 -1.59 -31.00 2.91
N LEU A 74 -2.41 -32.03 2.68
CA LEU A 74 -3.04 -32.28 1.38
C LEU A 74 -4.02 -31.18 0.97
N ALA A 75 -4.67 -30.51 1.93
CA ALA A 75 -5.53 -29.36 1.68
C ALA A 75 -4.73 -28.08 1.41
N ASN A 76 -3.59 -27.88 2.08
CA ASN A 76 -2.79 -26.66 2.04
C ASN A 76 -2.01 -26.49 0.71
N ARG A 77 -1.51 -27.59 0.12
CA ARG A 77 -0.67 -27.61 -1.10
C ARG A 77 -1.25 -26.91 -2.34
N ARG A 78 -2.55 -26.57 -2.37
CA ARG A 78 -3.19 -25.81 -3.46
C ARG A 78 -4.10 -24.68 -2.98
N MET A 79 -4.14 -24.38 -1.68
CA MET A 79 -5.09 -23.43 -1.10
C MET A 79 -4.55 -22.78 0.19
N SER A 80 -3.58 -21.87 0.06
CA SER A 80 -2.87 -21.34 1.23
C SER A 80 -3.62 -20.22 1.97
N GLY A 81 -4.31 -19.30 1.29
CA GLY A 81 -4.83 -18.10 1.98
C GLY A 81 -5.97 -18.36 2.98
N ARG A 82 -7.08 -18.96 2.52
CA ARG A 82 -8.34 -18.95 3.28
C ARG A 82 -8.43 -19.95 4.44
N LEU A 83 -7.62 -21.01 4.42
CA LEU A 83 -7.60 -22.01 5.49
C LEU A 83 -6.70 -21.55 6.63
N MET A 84 -5.52 -21.00 6.31
CA MET A 84 -4.64 -20.36 7.29
C MET A 84 -5.32 -19.21 8.03
N THR A 85 -6.07 -18.36 7.33
CA THR A 85 -6.86 -17.30 8.02
C THR A 85 -7.86 -17.87 9.03
N LYS A 86 -8.41 -19.07 8.80
CA LYS A 86 -9.34 -19.70 9.75
C LYS A 86 -8.61 -20.26 10.96
N ILE A 87 -7.43 -20.82 10.76
CA ILE A 87 -6.56 -21.27 11.82
C ILE A 87 -6.11 -20.09 12.67
N GLN A 88 -5.63 -19.01 12.05
CA GLN A 88 -5.28 -17.77 12.75
C GLN A 88 -6.44 -17.23 13.57
N LYS A 89 -7.66 -17.21 13.01
CA LYS A 89 -8.86 -16.79 13.76
C LYS A 89 -9.21 -17.74 14.90
N LYS A 90 -9.03 -19.05 14.73
CA LYS A 90 -9.32 -20.05 15.77
C LYS A 90 -8.28 -19.97 16.89
N ALA A 91 -7.00 -19.85 16.56
CA ALA A 91 -5.94 -19.59 17.53
C ALA A 91 -6.15 -18.28 18.29
N ALA A 92 -6.52 -17.20 17.58
CA ALA A 92 -6.82 -15.92 18.21
C ALA A 92 -8.03 -16.03 19.17
N SER A 93 -9.04 -16.84 18.83
CA SER A 93 -10.17 -17.11 19.74
C SER A 93 -9.78 -17.93 20.97
N LEU A 94 -8.64 -18.62 20.94
CA LEU A 94 -8.06 -19.35 22.06
C LEU A 94 -7.03 -18.51 22.83
N GLY A 95 -6.80 -17.24 22.43
CA GLY A 95 -5.82 -16.35 23.05
C GLY A 95 -4.41 -16.43 22.47
N TYR A 96 -4.20 -17.12 21.35
CA TYR A 96 -2.89 -17.33 20.74
C TYR A 96 -2.76 -16.64 19.37
N GLN A 97 -1.60 -16.05 19.09
CA GLN A 97 -1.31 -15.42 17.80
C GLN A 97 -0.35 -16.32 17.00
N ILE A 98 -0.86 -16.96 15.93
CA ILE A 98 -0.03 -17.73 15.00
C ILE A 98 0.57 -16.77 13.96
N GLY A 99 1.84 -16.40 14.18
CA GLY A 99 2.68 -15.75 13.17
C GLY A 99 3.06 -16.74 12.06
N LEU A 100 3.22 -16.25 10.84
CA LEU A 100 4.02 -16.99 9.85
C LEU A 100 5.48 -16.76 10.26
N MET A 101 6.24 -17.84 10.40
CA MET A 101 7.69 -17.69 10.53
C MET A 101 8.18 -16.98 9.28
N SER A 102 8.88 -15.86 9.45
CA SER A 102 9.59 -15.20 8.36
C SER A 102 10.66 -16.15 7.80
N GLU A 103 11.08 -15.96 6.55
CA GLU A 103 12.19 -16.76 5.96
C GLU A 103 13.44 -16.74 6.87
N GLU A 104 13.63 -15.65 7.64
CA GLU A 104 14.68 -15.49 8.67
C GLU A 104 14.46 -16.35 9.93
N GLU A 105 13.21 -16.57 10.35
CA GLU A 105 12.87 -17.40 11.50
C GLU A 105 12.91 -18.91 11.17
N GLU A 106 12.65 -19.26 9.90
CA GLU A 106 12.79 -20.63 9.37
C GLU A 106 14.28 -21.02 9.29
N GLU A 107 15.16 -20.12 8.84
CA GLU A 107 16.62 -20.32 8.83
C GLU A 107 17.23 -20.40 10.26
N MET A 108 16.74 -19.58 11.20
CA MET A 108 17.20 -19.62 12.60
C MET A 108 16.79 -20.91 13.34
N PHE A 109 15.66 -21.52 12.94
CA PHE A 109 15.22 -22.82 13.47
C PHE A 109 16.00 -24.00 12.88
N ASP A 110 16.41 -23.91 11.61
CA ASP A 110 17.26 -24.93 10.97
C ASP A 110 18.71 -24.93 11.53
N GLU A 111 19.17 -23.83 12.12
CA GLU A 111 20.48 -23.70 12.78
C GLU A 111 20.51 -24.15 14.25
N LEU A 112 19.35 -24.29 14.91
CA LEU A 112 19.26 -24.72 16.31
C LEU A 112 19.33 -26.25 16.42
N SER A 113 20.32 -26.75 17.15
CA SER A 113 20.49 -28.18 17.35
C SER A 113 19.36 -28.77 18.21
N GLU A 114 18.98 -30.04 17.99
CA GLU A 114 17.90 -30.71 18.75
C GLU A 114 18.12 -30.66 20.29
N GLU A 115 19.36 -30.49 20.73
CA GLU A 115 19.75 -30.36 22.14
C GLU A 115 19.41 -28.98 22.72
N GLU A 116 19.57 -27.89 21.96
CA GLU A 116 19.26 -26.51 22.39
C GLU A 116 17.75 -26.27 22.44
N PHE A 117 17.00 -26.82 21.48
CA PHE A 117 15.54 -26.77 21.49
C PHE A 117 14.94 -27.53 22.69
N ALA A 118 15.53 -28.68 23.04
CA ALA A 118 15.14 -29.43 24.22
C ALA A 118 15.51 -28.71 25.53
N GLU A 119 16.50 -27.82 25.51
CA GLU A 119 16.88 -27.01 26.66
C GLU A 119 15.93 -25.80 26.84
N GLU A 120 15.52 -25.14 25.76
CA GLU A 120 14.48 -24.10 25.77
C GLU A 120 13.12 -24.67 26.20
N LEU A 121 12.75 -25.85 25.74
CA LEU A 121 11.50 -26.51 26.16
C LEU A 121 11.54 -26.84 27.66
N ARG A 122 12.67 -27.35 28.16
CA ARG A 122 12.89 -27.62 29.58
C ARG A 122 13.00 -26.35 30.43
N ALA A 123 13.40 -25.22 29.85
CA ALA A 123 13.41 -23.91 30.51
C ALA A 123 11.97 -23.36 30.62
N ALA A 124 11.17 -23.51 29.56
CA ALA A 124 9.76 -23.15 29.55
C ALA A 124 8.93 -23.98 30.56
N GLU A 125 9.18 -25.28 30.69
CA GLU A 125 8.53 -26.16 31.68
C GLU A 125 8.95 -25.88 33.12
N ARG A 126 10.17 -25.35 33.33
CA ARG A 126 10.66 -24.90 34.65
C ARG A 126 10.06 -23.57 35.10
N GLY A 127 9.27 -22.91 34.25
CA GLY A 127 8.77 -21.56 34.51
C GLY A 127 9.85 -20.48 34.41
N ASP A 128 11.08 -20.84 34.03
CA ASP A 128 12.14 -19.93 33.61
C ASP A 128 11.94 -19.56 32.14
N VAL A 129 10.74 -19.13 31.81
CA VAL A 129 10.64 -18.10 30.78
C VAL A 129 11.36 -16.91 31.37
N SER A 130 12.48 -16.49 30.77
CA SER A 130 12.81 -15.07 30.78
C SER A 130 11.64 -14.38 30.08
N ALA A 131 10.60 -14.15 30.87
CA ALA A 131 9.46 -13.42 30.45
C ALA A 131 10.00 -12.06 30.05
N ALA A 132 9.90 -11.76 28.76
CA ALA A 132 9.44 -10.46 28.34
C ALA A 132 8.09 -10.20 29.02
N ALA A 133 8.14 -10.00 30.34
CA ALA A 133 7.07 -9.56 31.17
C ALA A 133 6.89 -8.09 30.83
N VAL A 134 5.85 -7.84 30.05
CA VAL A 134 5.21 -6.52 30.00
C VAL A 134 4.70 -6.26 31.42
N GLU A 135 5.53 -5.62 32.24
CA GLU A 135 5.09 -5.00 33.48
C GLU A 135 4.08 -3.90 33.14
N VAL A 136 2.85 -4.08 33.64
CA VAL A 136 1.85 -3.03 33.69
C VAL A 136 2.29 -2.04 34.77
N SER A 137 2.99 -0.98 34.38
CA SER A 137 3.22 0.20 35.21
C SER A 137 1.94 1.03 35.28
N GLU A 138 1.52 1.40 36.49
CA GLU A 138 0.53 2.44 36.79
C GLU A 138 0.79 3.75 36.01
N PRO A 139 -0.24 4.60 35.79
CA PRO A 139 -0.16 5.72 34.86
C PRO A 139 0.80 6.79 35.35
N ALA A 140 1.99 6.81 34.75
CA ALA A 140 2.96 7.88 34.94
C ALA A 140 2.41 9.21 34.36
N PRO A 141 2.70 10.34 35.01
CA PRO A 141 2.18 11.65 34.63
C PRO A 141 2.66 12.04 33.21
N ALA A 142 1.83 12.82 32.52
CA ALA A 142 1.99 13.28 31.14
C ALA A 142 3.48 13.50 30.76
N PRO A 143 3.97 12.89 29.67
CA PRO A 143 5.35 13.10 29.24
C PRO A 143 5.54 14.58 28.89
N ALA A 144 6.56 15.19 29.49
CA ALA A 144 7.11 16.47 29.08
C ALA A 144 7.41 16.44 27.55
N PRO A 145 7.34 17.59 26.85
CA PRO A 145 7.50 17.66 25.41
C PRO A 145 8.79 16.97 24.98
N ALA A 146 8.65 16.01 24.05
CA ALA A 146 9.75 15.24 23.51
C ALA A 146 10.91 16.16 23.05
N PRO A 147 12.17 15.75 23.23
CA PRO A 147 13.31 16.47 22.68
C PRO A 147 13.14 16.58 21.16
N ALA A 148 13.42 17.78 20.63
CA ALA A 148 13.34 18.09 19.21
C ALA A 148 13.96 16.96 18.35
N PRO A 149 13.34 16.61 17.21
CA PRO A 149 13.85 15.55 16.36
C PRO A 149 15.28 15.88 15.95
N ALA A 150 16.21 14.97 16.27
CA ALA A 150 17.57 15.04 15.77
C ALA A 150 17.53 15.11 14.22
N PRO A 151 18.39 15.92 13.59
CA PRO A 151 18.38 16.08 12.13
C PRO A 151 18.63 14.73 11.47
N ALA A 152 17.67 14.30 10.65
CA ALA A 152 17.78 13.11 9.82
C ALA A 152 19.06 13.17 8.97
N PRO A 153 19.68 12.02 8.65
CA PRO A 153 20.91 11.96 7.86
C PRO A 153 20.74 12.69 6.54
N ALA A 154 21.72 13.52 6.20
CA ALA A 154 21.75 14.35 5.00
C ALA A 154 21.48 13.52 3.73
N PRO A 155 20.76 14.09 2.74
CA PRO A 155 20.45 13.40 1.49
C PRO A 155 21.74 12.98 0.77
N PRO A 156 21.82 11.76 0.23
CA PRO A 156 22.98 11.32 -0.55
C PRO A 156 23.18 12.18 -1.80
N ALA A 157 24.44 12.46 -2.12
CA ALA A 157 24.89 13.51 -3.03
C ALA A 157 24.79 13.20 -4.54
N GLU A 158 24.09 12.15 -4.96
CA GLU A 158 23.72 11.89 -6.37
C GLU A 158 22.32 11.22 -6.38
N PRO A 159 21.33 11.68 -7.17
CA PRO A 159 19.94 11.34 -6.91
C PRO A 159 19.65 9.95 -7.45
N LEU A 160 19.50 8.98 -6.55
CA LEU A 160 18.73 7.80 -6.86
C LEU A 160 17.31 8.24 -7.27
N PRO A 161 16.67 7.57 -8.24
CA PRO A 161 15.28 7.83 -8.54
C PRO A 161 14.45 7.65 -7.27
N ILE A 162 13.46 8.52 -7.06
CA ILE A 162 12.68 8.62 -5.82
C ILE A 162 12.12 7.26 -5.39
N ALA A 163 11.69 6.43 -6.35
CA ALA A 163 11.21 5.09 -6.09
C ALA A 163 12.28 4.16 -5.47
N ALA A 164 13.52 4.23 -5.95
CA ALA A 164 14.64 3.43 -5.43
C ALA A 164 15.14 3.95 -4.08
N ASP A 165 15.09 5.27 -3.85
CA ASP A 165 15.38 5.85 -2.55
C ASP A 165 14.37 5.39 -1.49
N VAL A 166 13.06 5.42 -1.82
CA VAL A 166 12.01 4.89 -0.94
C VAL A 166 12.28 3.42 -0.56
N ASP A 167 12.67 2.58 -1.53
CA ASP A 167 13.01 1.17 -1.27
C ASP A 167 14.19 1.03 -0.30
N THR A 168 15.23 1.83 -0.49
CA THR A 168 16.41 1.85 0.38
C THR A 168 16.04 2.29 1.80
N ARG A 169 15.23 3.34 1.91
CA ARG A 169 14.80 3.89 3.20
C ARG A 169 13.86 2.95 3.95
N VAL A 170 13.03 2.17 3.26
CA VAL A 170 12.23 1.10 3.90
C VAL A 170 13.14 0.11 4.61
N ILE A 171 14.21 -0.34 3.96
CA ILE A 171 15.17 -1.30 4.55
C ILE A 171 15.88 -0.66 5.76
N GLN A 172 16.30 0.60 5.64
CA GLN A 172 16.93 1.33 6.74
C GLN A 172 15.99 1.48 7.94
N ALA A 173 14.72 1.82 7.70
CA ALA A 173 13.69 1.94 8.74
C ALA A 173 13.42 0.62 9.46
N MET A 174 13.38 -0.48 8.70
CA MET A 174 13.22 -1.83 9.25
C MET A 174 14.41 -2.20 10.14
N LYS A 175 15.64 -1.91 9.71
CA LYS A 175 16.87 -2.12 10.51
C LYS A 175 16.89 -1.27 11.78
N ALA A 176 16.39 -0.04 11.70
CA ALA A 176 16.27 0.87 12.83
C ALA A 176 15.11 0.52 13.79
N ARG A 177 14.27 -0.47 13.45
CA ARG A 177 13.06 -0.86 14.20
C ARG A 177 12.05 0.27 14.41
N ASP A 178 12.07 1.28 13.53
CA ASP A 178 11.11 2.39 13.55
C ASP A 178 9.81 1.95 12.87
N LYS A 179 8.82 1.56 13.69
CA LYS A 179 7.55 0.99 13.20
C LYS A 179 6.72 2.01 12.43
N ASP A 180 6.67 3.25 12.93
CA ASP A 180 5.83 4.31 12.37
C ASP A 180 6.41 4.74 11.02
N LEU A 181 7.71 5.04 10.97
CA LEU A 181 8.39 5.40 9.73
C LEU A 181 8.37 4.25 8.71
N THR A 182 8.55 3.00 9.15
CA THR A 182 8.42 1.82 8.26
C THR A 182 7.02 1.74 7.65
N SER A 183 5.97 2.00 8.44
CA SER A 183 4.59 1.96 7.97
C SER A 183 4.32 3.02 6.91
N THR A 184 4.77 4.26 7.15
CA THR A 184 4.63 5.39 6.22
C THR A 184 5.38 5.13 4.92
N LEU A 185 6.64 4.68 4.99
CA LEU A 185 7.44 4.39 3.81
C LEU A 185 6.83 3.26 2.96
N ARG A 186 6.23 2.23 3.58
CA ARG A 186 5.52 1.17 2.86
C ARG A 186 4.25 1.67 2.17
N LEU A 187 3.53 2.61 2.78
CA LEU A 187 2.39 3.27 2.15
C LEU A 187 2.83 4.08 0.92
N ILE A 188 3.93 4.84 1.03
CA ILE A 188 4.52 5.58 -0.09
C ILE A 188 4.93 4.62 -1.22
N LYS A 189 5.69 3.56 -0.89
CA LYS A 189 6.08 2.52 -1.86
C LYS A 189 4.88 1.94 -2.58
N THR A 190 3.82 1.63 -1.84
CA THR A 190 2.57 1.09 -2.41
C THR A 190 1.91 2.07 -3.37
N ALA A 191 1.85 3.36 -3.02
CA ALA A 191 1.29 4.39 -3.89
C ALA A 191 2.08 4.54 -5.19
N LEU A 192 3.42 4.56 -5.11
CA LEU A 192 4.30 4.61 -6.28
C LEU A 192 4.16 3.36 -7.16
N THR A 193 4.09 2.18 -6.55
CA THR A 193 3.89 0.90 -7.25
C THR A 193 2.53 0.85 -7.96
N ASN A 194 1.48 1.40 -7.34
CA ASN A 194 0.17 1.47 -7.95
C ASN A 194 0.16 2.44 -9.14
N ALA A 195 0.82 3.59 -9.02
CA ALA A 195 0.99 4.52 -10.13
C ALA A 195 1.77 3.89 -11.30
N ALA A 196 2.83 3.13 -11.01
CA ALA A 196 3.58 2.40 -12.04
C ALA A 196 2.69 1.42 -12.80
N LYS A 197 1.86 0.65 -12.07
CA LYS A 197 0.87 -0.28 -12.66
C LYS A 197 -0.19 0.43 -13.51
N GLU A 198 -0.68 1.58 -13.07
CA GLU A 198 -1.67 2.38 -13.81
C GLU A 198 -1.10 2.91 -15.12
N SER A 199 0.16 3.36 -15.10
CA SER A 199 0.88 3.82 -16.28
C SER A 199 1.44 2.68 -17.15
N GLY A 200 1.37 1.43 -16.69
CA GLY A 200 1.90 0.26 -17.40
C GLY A 200 3.43 0.21 -17.47
N VAL A 201 4.12 0.87 -16.54
CA VAL A 201 5.58 0.93 -16.42
C VAL A 201 6.05 0.13 -15.21
N GLU A 202 7.31 -0.30 -15.23
CA GLU A 202 7.91 -1.07 -14.13
C GLU A 202 8.23 -0.19 -12.91
N ALA A 203 8.67 1.05 -13.15
CA ALA A 203 8.89 2.07 -12.13
C ALA A 203 8.43 3.43 -12.65
N VAL A 204 7.87 4.26 -11.76
CA VAL A 204 7.50 5.64 -12.08
C VAL A 204 8.74 6.51 -12.24
N SER A 205 8.67 7.47 -13.16
CA SER A 205 9.68 8.54 -13.24
C SER A 205 9.62 9.46 -12.02
N ASP A 206 10.69 10.19 -11.72
CA ASP A 206 10.69 11.14 -10.59
C ASP A 206 9.60 12.22 -10.73
N ALA A 207 9.35 12.68 -11.95
CA ALA A 207 8.27 13.64 -12.22
C ALA A 207 6.88 13.06 -11.92
N GLU A 208 6.68 11.75 -12.10
CA GLU A 208 5.44 11.08 -11.72
C GLU A 208 5.40 10.77 -10.23
N ALA A 209 6.52 10.37 -9.63
CA ALA A 209 6.65 10.15 -8.20
C ALA A 209 6.29 11.42 -7.42
N VAL A 210 6.83 12.57 -7.81
CA VAL A 210 6.48 13.88 -7.21
C VAL A 210 4.96 14.15 -7.31
N LYS A 211 4.31 13.84 -8.44
CA LYS A 211 2.85 14.01 -8.57
C LYS A 211 2.07 13.13 -7.59
N VAL A 212 2.50 11.87 -7.44
CA VAL A 212 1.89 10.91 -6.50
C VAL A 212 2.08 11.40 -5.06
N LEU A 213 3.30 11.81 -4.71
CA LEU A 213 3.64 12.32 -3.38
C LEU A 213 2.90 13.62 -3.04
N ARG A 214 2.71 14.53 -4.00
CA ARG A 214 1.87 15.73 -3.81
C ARG A 214 0.42 15.36 -3.52
N LYS A 215 -0.13 14.38 -4.23
CA LYS A 215 -1.48 13.88 -3.98
C LYS A 215 -1.59 13.31 -2.56
N MET A 216 -0.61 12.52 -2.13
CA MET A 216 -0.57 11.99 -0.76
C MET A 216 -0.47 13.11 0.28
N SER A 217 0.46 14.05 0.10
CA SER A 217 0.64 15.23 0.98
C SER A 217 -0.66 16.01 1.15
N LYS A 218 -1.37 16.28 0.05
CA LYS A 218 -2.68 16.95 0.09
C LYS A 218 -3.71 16.14 0.88
N MET A 219 -3.79 14.83 0.68
CA MET A 219 -4.71 13.98 1.45
C MET A 219 -4.40 14.03 2.96
N ARG A 220 -3.12 14.08 3.35
CA ARG A 220 -2.69 14.23 4.76
C ARG A 220 -3.11 15.59 5.32
N GLN A 221 -2.87 16.67 4.59
CA GLN A 221 -3.30 18.02 5.01
C GLN A 221 -4.82 18.09 5.23
N GLU A 222 -5.61 17.52 4.31
CA GLU A 222 -7.07 17.46 4.45
C GLU A 222 -7.51 16.60 5.65
N SER A 223 -6.84 15.47 5.91
CA SER A 223 -7.07 14.64 7.10
C SER A 223 -6.69 15.36 8.40
N ILE A 224 -5.57 16.08 8.43
CA ILE A 224 -5.12 16.87 9.59
C ILE A 224 -6.19 17.90 9.94
N GLU A 225 -6.62 18.70 8.97
CA GLU A 225 -7.68 19.69 9.18
C GLU A 225 -8.97 19.04 9.70
N MET A 226 -9.32 17.86 9.18
CA MET A 226 -10.51 17.11 9.60
C MET A 226 -10.41 16.62 11.04
N PHE A 227 -9.30 16.01 11.43
CA PHE A 227 -9.09 15.49 12.78
C PHE A 227 -8.95 16.61 13.82
N GLU A 228 -8.31 17.73 13.46
CA GLU A 228 -8.24 18.91 14.32
C GLU A 228 -9.65 19.51 14.56
N LYS A 229 -10.45 19.66 13.50
CA LYS A 229 -11.85 20.11 13.63
C LYS A 229 -12.73 19.10 14.39
N GLY A 230 -12.40 17.81 14.31
CA GLY A 230 -13.08 16.72 15.00
C GLY A 230 -12.69 16.54 16.46
N GLY A 231 -11.68 17.27 16.96
CA GLY A 231 -11.20 17.14 18.33
C GLY A 231 -10.38 15.88 18.60
N GLU A 232 -9.74 15.30 17.57
CA GLU A 232 -8.86 14.13 17.67
C GLU A 232 -7.38 14.51 17.42
N PRO A 233 -6.72 15.25 18.35
CA PRO A 233 -5.37 15.77 18.13
C PRO A 233 -4.30 14.68 17.99
N GLU A 234 -4.49 13.51 18.60
CA GLU A 234 -3.57 12.37 18.46
C GLU A 234 -3.54 11.84 17.02
N ARG A 235 -4.69 11.76 16.35
CA ARG A 235 -4.75 11.36 14.93
C ARG A 235 -4.18 12.43 14.02
N ALA A 236 -4.44 13.70 14.31
CA ALA A 236 -3.82 14.80 13.59
C ALA A 236 -2.28 14.77 13.71
N ALA A 237 -1.74 14.42 14.89
CA ALA A 237 -0.30 14.28 15.08
C ALA A 237 0.30 13.12 14.25
N ALA A 238 -0.39 11.98 14.17
CA ALA A 238 0.04 10.86 13.33
C ALA A 238 0.08 11.25 11.84
N GLU A 239 -0.97 11.92 11.35
CA GLU A 239 -1.02 12.40 9.97
C GLU A 239 0.05 13.48 9.67
N LYS A 240 0.38 14.33 10.65
CA LYS A 240 1.50 15.29 10.54
C LYS A 240 2.84 14.58 10.42
N ALA A 241 3.08 13.55 11.23
CA ALA A 241 4.30 12.75 11.13
C ALA A 241 4.43 12.09 9.74
N GLU A 242 3.33 11.57 9.18
CA GLU A 242 3.34 11.04 7.81
C GLU A 242 3.62 12.12 6.76
N LEU A 243 3.02 13.32 6.92
CA LEU A 243 3.22 14.45 6.03
C LEU A 243 4.69 14.90 6.02
N ASP A 244 5.33 14.95 7.18
CA ASP A 244 6.73 15.35 7.33
C ASP A 244 7.69 14.36 6.65
N VAL A 245 7.35 13.06 6.64
CA VAL A 245 8.09 12.05 5.86
C VAL A 245 7.94 12.32 4.36
N ILE A 246 6.71 12.52 3.88
CA ILE A 246 6.43 12.77 2.44
C ILE A 246 7.12 14.06 1.96
N ALA A 247 7.17 15.09 2.79
CA ALA A 247 7.73 16.40 2.45
C ALA A 247 9.21 16.34 2.05
N GLN A 248 9.95 15.29 2.46
CA GLN A 248 11.37 15.15 2.17
C GLN A 248 11.71 14.95 0.69
N TRP A 249 10.75 14.49 -0.11
CA TRP A 249 10.90 14.33 -1.57
C TRP A 249 10.16 15.40 -2.37
N LEU A 250 9.51 16.35 -1.70
CA LEU A 250 8.78 17.43 -2.35
C LEU A 250 9.64 18.71 -2.32
N PRO A 251 9.68 19.48 -3.43
CA PRO A 251 10.19 20.84 -3.40
C PRO A 251 9.45 21.65 -2.33
N ALA A 252 10.19 22.52 -1.65
CA ALA A 252 9.59 23.46 -0.71
C ALA A 252 8.52 24.30 -1.41
N LEU A 253 7.33 24.39 -0.80
CA LEU A 253 6.27 25.25 -1.30
C LEU A 253 6.66 26.72 -1.05
N ALA A 254 6.32 27.57 -2.00
CA ALA A 254 6.47 29.02 -1.87
C ALA A 254 5.57 29.54 -0.74
N SER A 255 6.08 30.51 0.01
CA SER A 255 5.32 31.19 1.05
C SER A 255 4.15 31.97 0.47
N GLU A 256 3.13 32.26 1.28
CA GLU A 256 1.98 33.06 0.86
C GLU A 256 2.41 34.42 0.27
N ASP A 257 3.37 35.09 0.89
CA ASP A 257 3.90 36.38 0.43
C ASP A 257 4.55 36.28 -0.96
N THR A 258 5.30 35.20 -1.20
CA THR A 258 5.92 34.93 -2.50
C THR A 258 4.86 34.72 -3.57
N VAL A 259 3.81 33.94 -3.26
CA VAL A 259 2.71 33.68 -4.20
C VAL A 259 1.90 34.95 -4.47
N ARG A 260 1.63 35.77 -3.44
CA ARG A 260 1.01 37.10 -3.61
C ARG A 260 1.86 38.00 -4.51
N GLY A 261 3.18 37.99 -4.37
CA GLY A 261 4.09 38.74 -5.24
C GLY A 261 4.04 38.30 -6.71
N TRP A 262 3.96 37.00 -6.97
CA TRP A 262 3.77 36.48 -8.34
C TRP A 262 2.43 36.89 -8.94
N ILE A 263 1.35 36.79 -8.15
CA ILE A 263 0.00 37.21 -8.57
C ILE A 263 -0.01 38.72 -8.88
N GLN A 264 0.55 39.54 -7.99
CA GLN A 264 0.61 41.00 -8.19
C GLN A 264 1.37 41.36 -9.47
N SER A 265 2.51 40.71 -9.73
CA SER A 265 3.29 40.95 -10.95
C SER A 265 2.50 40.62 -12.22
N LEU A 266 1.68 39.56 -12.19
CA LEU A 266 0.81 39.20 -13.31
C LEU A 266 -0.38 40.14 -13.48
N ILE A 267 -0.93 40.67 -12.37
CA ILE A 267 -1.96 41.71 -12.37
C ILE A 267 -1.42 43.01 -12.96
N ASP A 268 -0.23 43.44 -12.54
CA ASP A 268 0.45 44.64 -13.05
C ASP A 268 0.74 44.51 -14.55
N ALA A 269 0.97 43.29 -15.05
CA ALA A 269 1.08 42.97 -16.47
C ALA A 269 -0.28 42.96 -17.23
N GLY A 270 -1.39 43.28 -16.56
CA GLY A 270 -2.72 43.44 -17.14
C GLY A 270 -3.62 42.19 -17.07
N ASN A 271 -3.25 41.16 -16.31
CA ASN A 271 -4.08 39.96 -16.15
C ASN A 271 -4.95 40.07 -14.90
N THR A 272 -6.24 40.35 -15.06
CA THR A 272 -7.21 40.46 -13.95
C THR A 272 -8.17 39.27 -13.85
N ASN A 273 -8.04 38.29 -14.75
CA ASN A 273 -8.89 37.11 -14.73
C ASN A 273 -8.26 36.02 -13.85
N PRO A 274 -8.89 35.61 -12.74
CA PRO A 274 -8.33 34.62 -11.81
C PRO A 274 -8.04 33.27 -12.47
N GLY A 275 -8.83 32.87 -13.48
CA GLY A 275 -8.58 31.65 -14.23
C GLY A 275 -7.33 31.72 -15.12
N LYS A 276 -7.04 32.91 -15.69
CA LYS A 276 -5.81 33.13 -16.48
C LYS A 276 -4.58 33.19 -15.58
N LEU A 277 -4.69 33.90 -14.45
CA LEU A 277 -3.63 33.97 -13.44
C LEU A 277 -3.23 32.58 -12.94
N MET A 278 -4.21 31.75 -12.60
CA MET A 278 -3.96 30.38 -12.16
C MET A 278 -3.24 29.55 -13.24
N GLY A 279 -3.62 29.72 -14.51
CA GLY A 279 -2.97 29.05 -15.64
C GLY A 279 -1.52 29.46 -15.85
N MET A 280 -1.20 30.74 -15.63
CA MET A 280 0.16 31.28 -15.72
C MET A 280 1.02 30.82 -14.54
N LEU A 281 0.51 30.91 -13.31
CA LEU A 281 1.21 30.41 -12.11
C LEU A 281 1.50 28.91 -12.20
N MET A 282 0.55 28.11 -12.69
CA MET A 282 0.76 26.67 -12.90
C MET A 282 1.69 26.33 -14.05
N LYS A 283 1.98 27.28 -14.94
CA LYS A 283 2.97 27.10 -16.00
C LYS A 283 4.38 27.40 -15.49
N ASP A 284 4.52 28.47 -14.71
CA ASP A 284 5.82 29.01 -14.32
C ASP A 284 6.31 28.46 -12.96
N HIS A 285 5.40 28.14 -12.05
CA HIS A 285 5.71 27.77 -10.65
C HIS A 285 5.06 26.47 -10.19
N LYS A 286 4.68 25.58 -11.10
CA LYS A 286 3.92 24.34 -10.80
C LYS A 286 4.48 23.52 -9.62
N ASP A 287 5.80 23.47 -9.50
CA ASP A 287 6.50 22.64 -8.52
C ASP A 287 6.70 23.35 -7.16
N GLU A 288 6.42 24.64 -7.07
CA GLU A 288 6.54 25.41 -5.82
C GLU A 288 5.18 25.97 -5.37
N LEU A 289 4.14 25.83 -6.19
CA LEU A 289 2.84 26.43 -5.97
C LEU A 289 1.87 25.46 -5.27
N ASP A 290 1.30 25.89 -4.15
CA ASP A 290 0.09 25.27 -3.61
C ASP A 290 -1.13 25.76 -4.40
N GLY A 291 -1.76 24.85 -5.13
CA GLY A 291 -2.92 25.17 -5.96
C GLY A 291 -4.18 25.58 -5.20
N LYS A 292 -4.34 25.23 -3.91
CA LYS A 292 -5.46 25.69 -3.09
C LYS A 292 -5.24 27.15 -2.68
N LEU A 293 -4.09 27.43 -2.06
CA LEU A 293 -3.68 28.77 -1.65
C LEU A 293 -3.63 29.74 -2.84
N ALA A 294 -3.02 29.35 -3.96
CA ALA A 294 -2.96 30.20 -5.15
C ALA A 294 -4.34 30.55 -5.70
N ARG A 295 -5.31 29.62 -5.64
CA ARG A 295 -6.69 29.88 -6.07
C ARG A 295 -7.41 30.83 -5.13
N GLU A 296 -7.24 30.65 -3.82
CA GLU A 296 -7.81 31.54 -2.80
C GLU A 296 -7.27 32.96 -2.97
N LEU A 297 -5.95 33.12 -3.10
CA LEU A 297 -5.29 34.41 -3.34
C LEU A 297 -5.68 35.04 -4.68
N CYS A 298 -5.78 34.27 -5.77
CA CYS A 298 -6.24 34.80 -7.06
C CYS A 298 -7.68 35.34 -6.96
N ASN A 299 -8.55 34.70 -6.18
CA ASN A 299 -9.92 35.18 -5.98
C ASN A 299 -9.97 36.39 -5.04
N GLU A 300 -9.11 36.45 -4.03
CA GLU A 300 -9.00 37.59 -3.11
C GLU A 300 -8.47 38.85 -3.81
N MET A 301 -7.44 38.72 -4.65
CA MET A 301 -6.76 39.85 -5.29
C MET A 301 -7.44 40.35 -6.57
N CYS A 302 -8.33 39.54 -7.18
CA CYS A 302 -9.06 39.90 -8.40
C CYS A 302 -10.58 40.01 -8.22
N GLY A 303 -11.09 39.75 -7.01
CA GLY A 303 -12.49 39.96 -6.62
C GLY A 303 -12.77 41.39 -6.20
#